data_AF-A0A2D0HHE8-F1
#
_entry.id   AF-A0A2D0HHE8-F1
#
_cell.length_a   1.000
_cell.length_b   1.000
_cell.length_c   1.000
_cell.angle_alpha   90.00
_cell.angle_beta   90.00
_cell.angle_gamma   90.00
#
_symmetry.space_group_name_H-M   'P 1'
#
loop_
_entity.id
_entity.type
_entity.pdbx_description
1 polymer ?
#
loop_
_entity_poly.entity_id
_entity_poly.type
_entity_poly.pdbx_seq_one_letter_code
_entity_poly.pdbx_strand_id
1 'polypeptide(L)'
;MASPTPLNGRELVDCARANAQQGIETAAYQCGYGQDLNKFARELRQACEDMNLQVKELSGLITDQDMILQLGTGEIVAPDTESEL
;
A
#
# COMPACT_ATOMS: atom_id res chain seq x y z
N MET A 1 -7.82 15.45 -14.64
CA MET A 1 -9.11 15.43 -13.93
C MET A 1 -9.11 14.14 -13.13
N ALA A 2 -9.35 14.20 -11.82
CA ALA A 2 -9.38 12.99 -10.99
C ALA A 2 -10.57 12.11 -11.40
N SER A 3 -10.41 10.79 -11.27
CA SER A 3 -11.49 9.85 -11.52
C SER A 3 -12.64 10.13 -10.54
N PRO A 4 -13.90 10.25 -11.00
CA PRO A 4 -15.04 10.57 -10.14
C PRO A 4 -15.39 9.43 -9.17
N THR A 5 -14.90 8.22 -9.43
CA THR A 5 -15.06 7.03 -8.60
C THR A 5 -13.71 6.35 -8.39
N PRO A 6 -13.48 5.71 -7.23
CA PRO A 6 -12.25 4.98 -6.96
C PRO A 6 -12.07 3.85 -7.97
N LEU A 7 -10.94 3.88 -8.69
CA LEU A 7 -10.57 2.85 -9.65
C LEU A 7 -10.20 1.55 -8.91
N ASN A 8 -10.45 0.40 -9.54
CA ASN A 8 -10.13 -0.92 -8.98
C ASN A 8 -9.50 -1.81 -10.05
N GLY A 9 -8.81 -2.88 -9.62
CA GLY A 9 -8.22 -3.84 -10.55
C GLY A 9 -7.24 -3.19 -11.55
N ARG A 10 -7.44 -3.42 -12.85
CA ARG A 10 -6.48 -3.03 -13.90
C ARG A 10 -6.35 -1.51 -13.99
N GLU A 11 -7.49 -0.83 -13.92
CA GLU A 11 -7.61 0.62 -14.02
C GLU A 11 -6.86 1.30 -12.87
N LEU A 12 -6.93 0.72 -11.67
CA LEU A 12 -6.20 1.22 -10.51
C LEU A 12 -4.69 1.08 -10.69
N VAL A 13 -4.24 -0.08 -11.16
CA VAL A 13 -2.82 -0.36 -11.41
C VAL A 13 -2.26 0.57 -12.49
N ASP A 14 -3.00 0.75 -13.59
CA ASP A 14 -2.58 1.60 -14.71
C ASP A 14 -2.51 3.08 -14.29
N CYS A 15 -3.55 3.56 -13.59
CA CYS A 15 -3.58 4.90 -13.01
C CYS A 15 -2.45 5.12 -11.99
N ALA A 16 -2.24 4.17 -11.07
CA ALA A 16 -1.18 4.25 -10.08
C ALA A 16 0.20 4.31 -10.75
N ARG A 17 0.44 3.48 -11.76
CA ARG A 17 1.70 3.45 -12.50
C ARG A 17 1.95 4.74 -13.27
N ALA A 18 0.93 5.29 -13.94
CA ALA A 18 1.01 6.55 -14.66
C ALA A 18 1.34 7.73 -13.74
N ASN A 19 0.89 7.67 -12.48
CA ASN A 19 1.12 8.72 -11.48
C ASN A 19 2.24 8.38 -10.48
N ALA A 20 2.90 7.23 -10.60
CA ALA A 20 3.92 6.76 -9.65
C ALA A 20 5.09 7.73 -9.51
N GLN A 21 5.46 8.40 -10.62
CA GLN A 21 6.52 9.42 -10.63
C GLN A 21 6.16 10.69 -9.86
N GLN A 22 4.87 10.93 -9.59
CA GLN A 22 4.37 12.10 -8.86
C GLN A 22 4.12 11.82 -7.37
N GLY A 23 4.31 10.58 -6.92
CA GLY A 23 4.10 10.16 -5.54
C GLY A 23 2.72 9.58 -5.25
N ILE A 24 2.61 8.91 -4.09
CA ILE A 24 1.41 8.17 -3.69
C ILE A 24 0.19 9.06 -3.46
N GLU A 25 0.39 10.26 -2.93
CA GLU A 25 -0.69 11.21 -2.67
C GLU A 25 -1.38 11.65 -3.96
N THR A 26 -0.57 12.03 -4.95
CA THR A 26 -1.07 12.43 -6.26
C THR A 26 -1.72 11.27 -6.98
N ALA A 27 -1.12 10.08 -6.93
CA ALA A 27 -1.70 8.87 -7.52
C ALA A 27 -3.07 8.55 -6.89
N ALA A 28 -3.18 8.54 -5.56
CA ALA A 28 -4.45 8.28 -4.87
C ALA A 28 -5.52 9.30 -5.26
N TYR A 29 -5.19 10.60 -5.30
CA TYR A 29 -6.11 11.64 -5.72
C TYR A 29 -6.60 11.43 -7.16
N GLN A 30 -5.68 11.17 -8.09
CA GLN A 30 -6.01 10.98 -9.51
C GLN A 30 -6.81 9.70 -9.76
N CYS A 31 -6.55 8.64 -8.97
CA CYS A 31 -7.26 7.36 -9.08
C CYS A 31 -8.61 7.33 -8.33
N GLY A 32 -9.07 8.47 -7.79
CA GLY A 32 -10.39 8.62 -7.17
C GLY A 32 -10.46 8.24 -5.68
N TYR A 33 -9.31 8.11 -5.02
CA TYR A 33 -9.18 7.86 -3.58
C TYR A 33 -8.98 9.14 -2.78
N GLY A 34 -8.71 10.28 -3.43
CA GLY A 34 -8.54 11.55 -2.75
C GLY A 34 -7.33 11.52 -1.82
N GLN A 35 -7.58 11.62 -0.51
CA GLN A 35 -6.55 11.57 0.53
C GLN A 35 -6.48 10.20 1.24
N ASP A 36 -7.31 9.23 0.84
CA ASP A 36 -7.36 7.89 1.43
C ASP A 36 -6.23 6.98 0.91
N LEU A 37 -4.98 7.31 1.28
CA LEU A 37 -3.78 6.56 0.85
C LEU A 37 -3.80 5.12 1.36
N ASN A 38 -4.34 4.90 2.56
CA ASN A 38 -4.49 3.56 3.14
C ASN A 38 -5.39 2.67 2.28
N LYS A 39 -6.52 3.21 1.83
CA LYS A 39 -7.45 2.50 0.96
C LYS A 39 -6.82 2.29 -0.41
N PHE A 40 -6.20 3.32 -0.98
CA PHE A 40 -5.47 3.23 -2.25
C PHE A 40 -4.41 2.13 -2.24
N ALA A 41 -3.53 2.10 -1.24
CA ALA A 41 -2.45 1.12 -1.15
C ALA A 41 -2.98 -0.31 -1.02
N ARG A 42 -4.04 -0.52 -0.22
CA ARG A 42 -4.65 -1.84 -0.04
C ARG A 42 -5.30 -2.34 -1.33
N GLU A 43 -6.14 -1.52 -1.97
CA GLU A 43 -6.80 -1.89 -3.22
C GLU A 43 -5.76 -2.07 -4.36
N LEU A 44 -4.70 -1.26 -4.39
CA LEU A 44 -3.63 -1.36 -5.38
C LEU A 44 -2.85 -2.66 -5.23
N ARG A 45 -2.51 -3.05 -4.00
CA ARG A 45 -1.86 -4.34 -3.72
C ARG A 45 -2.75 -5.48 -4.15
N GLN A 46 -4.01 -5.47 -3.75
CA GLN A 46 -4.97 -6.52 -4.10
C GLN A 46 -5.14 -6.63 -5.63
N ALA A 47 -5.20 -5.50 -6.33
CA ALA A 47 -5.27 -5.46 -7.79
C ALA A 47 -3.99 -6.01 -8.46
N CYS A 48 -2.81 -5.77 -7.88
CA CYS A 48 -1.56 -6.35 -8.39
C CYS A 48 -1.53 -7.86 -8.18
N GLU A 49 -1.93 -8.34 -7.01
CA GLU A 49 -1.97 -9.78 -6.69
C GLU A 49 -2.98 -10.53 -7.55
N ASP A 50 -4.18 -9.98 -7.74
CA ASP A 50 -5.22 -10.55 -8.62
C ASP A 50 -4.73 -10.70 -10.06
N MET A 51 -3.87 -9.79 -10.52
CA MET A 51 -3.31 -9.79 -11.88
C MET A 51 -2.01 -10.57 -12.01
N ASN A 52 -1.59 -11.26 -10.95
CA ASN A 52 -0.31 -11.94 -10.85
C ASN A 52 0.87 -11.01 -11.22
N LEU A 53 0.70 -9.69 -11.06
CA LEU A 53 1.70 -8.67 -11.34
C LEU A 53 2.60 -8.54 -10.11
N GLN A 54 3.91 -8.65 -10.32
CA GLN A 54 4.85 -8.38 -9.24
C GLN A 54 4.77 -6.89 -8.89
N VAL A 55 4.28 -6.59 -7.68
CA VAL A 55 4.28 -5.27 -7.02
C VAL A 55 5.64 -4.56 -7.09
N LYS A 56 6.72 -5.29 -7.39
CA LYS A 56 8.07 -4.76 -7.63
C LYS A 56 8.12 -3.52 -8.54
N GLU A 57 7.27 -3.45 -9.57
CA GLU A 57 7.21 -2.30 -10.49
C GLU A 57 6.56 -1.04 -9.85
N LEU A 58 5.79 -1.22 -8.78
CA LEU A 58 5.09 -0.16 -8.03
C LEU A 58 5.71 0.04 -6.64
N SER A 59 6.88 -0.55 -6.37
CA SER A 59 7.53 -0.48 -5.05
C SER A 59 7.70 0.96 -4.56
N GLY A 60 7.98 1.92 -5.44
CA GLY A 60 8.08 3.33 -5.05
C GLY A 60 6.81 3.93 -4.42
N LEU A 61 5.65 3.30 -4.62
CA LEU A 61 4.37 3.73 -4.05
C LEU A 61 3.99 2.94 -2.78
N ILE A 62 4.29 1.64 -2.73
CA ILE A 62 3.73 0.72 -1.72
C ILE A 62 4.69 0.48 -0.55
N THR A 63 6.00 0.68 -0.74
CA THR A 63 7.03 0.26 0.23
C THR A 63 6.93 0.97 1.59
N ASP A 64 6.38 2.18 1.65
CA ASP A 64 6.26 2.95 2.91
C ASP A 64 5.16 2.40 3.85
N GLN A 65 4.08 1.85 3.28
CA GLN A 65 2.91 1.39 4.02
C GLN A 65 2.98 -0.09 4.45
N ASP A 66 3.86 -0.88 3.84
CA ASP A 66 4.02 -2.31 4.17
C ASP A 66 4.77 -2.52 5.50
N MET A 67 5.64 -1.58 5.88
CA MET A 67 6.33 -1.59 7.19
C MET A 67 5.36 -1.43 8.37
N ILE A 68 4.24 -0.74 8.20
CA ILE A 68 3.29 -0.46 9.28
C ILE A 68 2.31 -1.63 9.47
N LEU A 69 1.87 -2.28 8.38
CA LEU A 69 0.99 -3.45 8.43
C LEU A 69 1.68 -4.71 8.97
N GLN A 70 3.00 -4.84 8.80
CA GLN A 70 3.76 -5.96 9.39
C GLN A 70 4.13 -5.78 10.87
N LEU A 71 3.97 -4.57 11.45
CA LEU A 71 4.31 -4.34 12.86
C LEU A 71 3.19 -4.71 13.85
N GLY A 72 2.06 -5.24 13.35
CA GLY A 72 0.91 -5.63 14.17
C GLY A 72 0.89 -7.09 14.67
N THR A 73 1.86 -7.92 14.28
CA THR A 73 1.88 -9.37 14.62
C THR A 73 3.30 -9.84 14.98
N GLY A 74 3.89 -9.19 15.98
CA GLY A 74 5.13 -9.65 16.60
C GLY A 74 5.08 -9.35 18.08
N GLU A 75 4.49 -10.26 18.84
CA GLU A 75 4.53 -10.28 20.29
C GLU A 75 5.98 -10.06 20.77
N ILE A 76 6.23 -8.93 21.42
CA ILE A 76 7.41 -8.75 22.26
C ILE A 76 7.24 -9.65 23.49
N VAL A 77 7.54 -10.94 23.34
CA VAL A 77 7.90 -11.78 24.48
C VAL A 77 9.19 -11.20 25.02
N ALA A 78 9.10 -10.41 26.09
CA ALA A 78 10.22 -10.17 26.97
C ALA A 78 10.23 -11.31 28.00
N PRO A 79 11.19 -12.26 27.97
CA PRO A 79 11.47 -13.04 29.15
C PRO A 79 12.58 -12.31 29.89
N ASP A 80 12.23 -11.34 30.72
CA ASP A 80 13.18 -10.81 31.69
C ASP A 80 12.60 -11.03 33.09
N THR A 81 12.73 -12.27 33.54
CA THR A 81 12.75 -12.59 34.96
C THR A 81 14.13 -13.19 35.20
N GLU A 82 15.10 -12.33 35.52
CA GLU A 82 16.36 -12.73 36.12
C GLU A 82 16.05 -13.41 37.46
N SER A 83 15.80 -14.72 37.40
CA SER A 83 15.80 -15.59 38.57
C SER A 83 17.26 -15.85 38.93
N GLU A 84 17.90 -14.92 39.61
CA GLU A 84 19.18 -15.17 40.28
C GLU A 84 18.92 -15.64 41.72
N LEU A 85 19.55 -16.78 42.02
CA LEU A 85 19.53 -17.55 43.27
C LEU A 85 20.25 -16.85 44.42
#